data_AF-A0A8H9WC10-F1
#
_entry.id   AF-A0A8H9WC10-F1
#
_cell.length_a   1.000
_cell.length_b   1.000
_cell.length_c   1.000
_cell.angle_alpha   90.00
_cell.angle_beta   90.00
_cell.angle_gamma   90.00
#
_symmetry.space_group_name_H-M   'P 1'
#
loop_
_entity.id
_entity.type
_entity.pdbx_description
1 polymer ?
#
loop_
_entity_poly.entity_id
_entity_poly.type
_entity_poly.pdbx_seq_one_letter_code
_entity_poly.pdbx_strand_id
1 'polypeptide(L)'
;MQQITNNILMIRPANFNYNDQTASNNYYQKKGLVLESVNENAQKEFDLLAEKLKSNGINVLVFDDDLKHETPSAIFPNNWISFHSNGDIAIYPMFAINRRLERRED
;
A
#
# COMPACT_ATOMS: atom_id res chain seq x y z
N MET A 1 22.76 -14.27 -10.65
CA MET A 1 21.85 -13.15 -10.34
C MET A 1 20.43 -13.67 -10.42
N GLN A 2 19.66 -13.56 -9.34
CA GLN A 2 18.25 -13.91 -9.35
C GLN A 2 17.50 -12.73 -9.99
N GLN A 3 16.79 -12.96 -11.09
CA GLN A 3 16.14 -11.90 -11.86
C GLN A 3 14.88 -11.34 -11.16
N ILE A 4 14.26 -12.14 -10.29
CA ILE A 4 12.98 -11.83 -9.64
C ILE A 4 13.04 -12.21 -8.16
N THR A 5 12.50 -11.35 -7.30
CA THR A 5 12.39 -11.58 -5.85
C THR A 5 11.26 -12.57 -5.55
N ASN A 6 11.43 -13.37 -4.50
CA ASN A 6 10.37 -14.18 -3.90
C ASN A 6 9.81 -13.54 -2.61
N ASN A 7 10.18 -12.30 -2.31
CA ASN A 7 9.72 -11.55 -1.14
C ASN A 7 8.93 -10.31 -1.60
N ILE A 8 7.74 -10.13 -1.06
CA ILE A 8 6.87 -8.98 -1.35
C ILE A 8 6.46 -8.31 -0.04
N LEU A 9 6.62 -6.99 0.02
CA LEU A 9 6.05 -6.14 1.06
C LEU A 9 4.63 -5.72 0.64
N MET A 10 3.67 -5.86 1.54
CA MET A 10 2.30 -5.38 1.38
C MET A 10 1.88 -4.61 2.63
N ILE A 11 1.14 -3.52 2.46
CA ILE A 11 0.57 -2.74 3.56
C ILE A 11 -0.94 -2.95 3.58
N ARG A 12 -1.48 -3.54 4.65
CA ARG A 12 -2.91 -3.73 4.82
C ARG A 12 -3.55 -2.37 5.10
N PRO A 13 -4.51 -1.90 4.29
CA PRO A 13 -5.11 -0.60 4.49
C PRO A 13 -5.98 -0.57 5.75
N ALA A 14 -5.94 0.53 6.50
CA ALA A 14 -6.84 0.78 7.62
C ALA A 14 -8.08 1.58 7.18
N ASN A 15 -7.91 2.52 6.25
CA ASN A 15 -8.95 3.43 5.77
C ASN A 15 -8.85 3.69 4.25
N PHE A 16 -8.81 2.63 3.44
CA PHE A 16 -8.72 2.75 1.98
C PHE A 16 -9.94 3.45 1.39
N ASN A 17 -9.69 4.56 0.69
CA ASN A 17 -10.74 5.44 0.20
C ASN A 17 -10.23 6.42 -0.88
N TYR A 18 -11.13 7.26 -1.37
CA TYR A 18 -10.80 8.45 -2.14
C TYR A 18 -9.87 9.38 -1.34
N ASN A 19 -8.79 9.80 -1.99
CA ASN A 19 -7.77 10.68 -1.44
C ASN A 19 -7.77 12.01 -2.21
N ASP A 20 -8.39 13.03 -1.63
CA ASP A 20 -8.49 14.36 -2.23
C ASP A 20 -7.11 14.96 -2.58
N GLN A 21 -6.06 14.67 -1.79
CA GLN A 21 -4.71 15.23 -2.04
C GLN A 21 -4.01 14.60 -3.25
N THR A 22 -4.41 13.40 -3.67
CA THR A 22 -3.88 12.75 -4.88
C THR A 22 -4.88 12.73 -6.02
N ALA A 23 -6.13 13.13 -5.79
CA ALA A 23 -7.18 13.12 -6.81
C ALA A 23 -6.84 13.94 -8.07
N SER A 24 -6.03 14.99 -7.93
CA SER A 24 -5.62 15.83 -9.06
C SER A 24 -4.71 15.12 -10.07
N ASN A 25 -3.99 14.08 -9.65
CA ASN A 25 -3.00 13.38 -10.48
C ASN A 25 -3.13 11.85 -10.46
N ASN A 26 -4.06 11.29 -9.68
CA ASN A 26 -4.37 9.86 -9.65
C ASN A 26 -5.74 9.61 -10.30
N TYR A 27 -5.70 9.40 -11.62
CA TYR A 27 -6.88 9.20 -12.47
C TYR A 27 -7.64 7.89 -12.20
N TYR A 28 -7.09 6.98 -11.39
CA TYR A 28 -7.78 5.75 -11.00
C TYR A 28 -8.85 5.97 -9.92
N GLN A 29 -8.82 7.13 -9.23
CA GLN A 29 -9.74 7.42 -8.15
C GLN A 29 -11.11 7.86 -8.65
N LYS A 30 -12.17 7.30 -8.07
CA LYS A 30 -13.56 7.68 -8.33
C LYS A 30 -14.22 8.14 -7.04
N LYS A 31 -14.91 9.28 -7.10
CA LYS A 31 -15.71 9.82 -5.98
C LYS A 31 -17.11 9.20 -5.98
N GLY A 32 -17.72 9.05 -4.81
CA GLY A 32 -19.14 8.71 -4.67
C GLY A 32 -19.47 7.22 -4.51
N LEU A 33 -18.50 6.37 -4.18
CA LEU A 33 -18.76 5.02 -3.68
C LEU A 33 -19.14 5.07 -2.19
N VAL A 34 -19.99 4.14 -1.72
CA VAL A 34 -20.37 4.05 -0.30
C VAL A 34 -19.15 3.65 0.52
N LEU A 35 -18.71 4.56 1.41
CA LEU A 35 -17.42 4.55 2.12
C LEU A 35 -17.10 3.25 2.87
N GLU A 36 -18.00 2.79 3.74
CA GLU A 36 -17.78 1.57 4.55
C GLU A 36 -17.62 0.32 3.68
N SER A 37 -18.31 0.27 2.53
CA SER A 37 -18.17 -0.86 1.62
C SER A 37 -16.80 -0.91 0.91
N VAL A 38 -16.13 0.23 0.72
CA VAL A 38 -14.91 0.30 -0.09
C VAL A 38 -13.70 -0.27 0.65
N ASN A 39 -13.49 0.16 1.90
CA ASN A 39 -12.35 -0.33 2.69
C ASN A 39 -12.48 -1.82 3.00
N GLU A 40 -13.68 -2.30 3.39
CA GLU A 40 -13.91 -3.72 3.62
C GLU A 40 -13.67 -4.57 2.38
N ASN A 41 -14.13 -4.11 1.21
CA ASN A 41 -13.89 -4.82 -0.05
C ASN A 41 -12.41 -4.82 -0.42
N ALA A 42 -11.72 -3.69 -0.24
CA ALA A 42 -10.27 -3.60 -0.47
C ALA A 42 -9.48 -4.54 0.46
N GLN A 43 -9.87 -4.66 1.73
CA GLN A 43 -9.24 -5.61 2.66
C GLN A 43 -9.51 -7.07 2.25
N LYS A 44 -10.72 -7.40 1.80
CA LYS A 44 -11.04 -8.75 1.29
C LYS A 44 -10.20 -9.07 0.04
N GLU A 45 -10.10 -8.15 -0.91
CA GLU A 45 -9.28 -8.32 -2.11
C GLU A 45 -7.78 -8.43 -1.77
N PHE A 46 -7.31 -7.62 -0.83
CA PHE A 46 -5.95 -7.66 -0.31
C PHE A 46 -5.62 -9.02 0.30
N ASP A 47 -6.49 -9.55 1.17
CA ASP A 47 -6.30 -10.85 1.81
C ASP A 47 -6.28 -11.98 0.79
N LEU A 48 -7.19 -11.95 -0.18
CA LEU A 48 -7.23 -12.94 -1.27
C LEU A 48 -5.93 -12.92 -2.10
N LEU A 49 -5.39 -11.74 -2.41
CA LEU A 49 -4.11 -11.61 -3.11
C LEU A 49 -2.95 -12.14 -2.26
N ALA A 50 -2.86 -11.73 -1.00
CA ALA A 50 -1.80 -12.17 -0.09
C ALA A 50 -1.81 -13.70 0.07
N GLU A 51 -2.98 -14.31 0.28
CA GLU A 51 -3.11 -15.76 0.39
C GLU A 51 -2.76 -16.46 -0.93
N LYS A 52 -3.17 -15.92 -2.08
CA LYS A 52 -2.81 -16.48 -3.38
C LYS A 52 -1.30 -16.44 -3.64
N LEU A 53 -0.62 -15.36 -3.25
CA LEU A 53 0.84 -15.24 -3.37
C LEU A 53 1.54 -16.26 -2.46
N LYS A 54 1.14 -16.32 -1.18
CA LYS A 54 1.66 -17.30 -0.21
C LYS A 54 1.46 -18.73 -0.66
N SER A 55 0.28 -19.07 -1.19
CA SER A 55 -0.01 -20.42 -1.69
C SER A 55 0.86 -20.85 -2.87
N ASN A 56 1.48 -19.89 -3.57
CA ASN A 56 2.43 -20.13 -4.66
C ASN A 56 3.90 -20.04 -4.20
N GLY A 57 4.15 -20.08 -2.89
CA GLY A 57 5.51 -20.11 -2.33
C GLY A 57 6.22 -18.75 -2.29
N ILE A 58 5.50 -17.64 -2.49
CA ILE A 58 6.03 -16.29 -2.36
C ILE A 58 5.95 -15.89 -0.89
N ASN A 59 7.06 -15.39 -0.34
CA ASN A 59 7.08 -14.82 1.01
C ASN A 59 6.42 -13.43 0.99
N VAL A 60 5.33 -13.27 1.75
CA VAL A 60 4.58 -12.02 1.83
C VAL A 60 4.69 -11.44 3.23
N LEU A 61 5.33 -10.28 3.33
CA LEU A 61 5.46 -9.49 4.55
C LEU A 61 4.31 -8.47 4.58
N VAL A 62 3.37 -8.66 5.49
CA VAL A 62 2.21 -7.76 5.67
C VAL A 62 2.43 -6.90 6.90
N PHE A 63 2.31 -5.58 6.74
CA PHE A 63 2.24 -4.62 7.84
C PHE A 63 0.89 -3.92 7.81
N ASP A 64 0.34 -3.63 8.98
CA ASP A 64 -0.93 -2.91 9.09
C ASP A 64 -0.70 -1.40 9.06
N ASP A 65 -1.43 -0.71 8.19
CA ASP A 65 -1.63 0.73 8.30
C ASP A 65 -2.37 1.07 9.61
N ASP A 66 -2.29 2.31 10.08
CA ASP A 66 -2.95 2.72 11.32
C ASP A 66 -4.21 3.56 11.04
N LEU A 67 -5.10 3.59 12.03
CA LEU A 67 -6.26 4.49 12.03
C LEU A 67 -5.95 5.88 12.62
N LYS A 68 -4.70 6.13 13.06
CA LYS A 68 -4.32 7.42 13.68
C LYS A 68 -4.13 8.49 12.61
N HIS A 69 -3.65 8.09 11.43
CA HIS A 69 -3.42 8.98 10.29
C HIS A 69 -4.47 8.76 9.20
N GLU A 70 -4.81 9.83 8.47
CA GLU A 70 -5.69 9.75 7.31
C GLU A 70 -4.87 9.43 6.05
N THR A 71 -4.46 8.17 5.92
CA THR A 71 -3.56 7.64 4.87
C THR A 71 -4.29 6.69 3.91
N PRO A 72 -5.33 7.15 3.17
CA PRO A 72 -6.17 6.28 2.32
C PRO A 72 -5.44 5.57 1.17
N SER A 73 -4.19 5.97 0.89
CA SER A 73 -3.35 5.40 -0.15
C SER A 73 -2.19 4.53 0.38
N ALA A 74 -2.16 4.22 1.68
CA ALA A 74 -1.10 3.44 2.33
C ALA A 74 -0.88 2.05 1.72
N ILE A 75 -1.92 1.45 1.14
CA ILE A 75 -1.86 0.17 0.41
C ILE A 75 -0.85 0.17 -0.75
N PHE A 76 -0.36 1.33 -1.19
CA PHE A 76 0.61 1.48 -2.28
C PHE A 76 2.00 1.94 -1.81
N PRO A 77 2.76 1.07 -1.09
CA PRO A 77 4.08 1.40 -0.55
C PRO A 77 5.13 1.63 -1.63
N ASN A 78 4.93 1.07 -2.82
CA ASN A 78 5.82 1.23 -3.98
C ASN A 78 6.03 2.69 -4.41
N ASN A 79 5.23 3.62 -3.90
CA ASN A 79 5.36 5.04 -4.20
C ASN A 79 6.40 5.74 -3.30
N TRP A 80 6.71 5.20 -2.12
CA TRP A 80 7.64 5.82 -1.18
C TRP A 80 8.83 4.94 -0.79
N ILE A 81 8.84 3.64 -1.13
CA ILE A 81 9.99 2.76 -0.87
C ILE A 81 10.29 1.81 -2.04
N SER A 82 11.59 1.55 -2.26
CA SER A 82 12.08 0.46 -3.11
C SER A 82 13.25 -0.28 -2.45
N PHE A 83 13.39 -1.55 -2.83
CA PHE A 83 14.44 -2.45 -2.35
C PHE A 83 15.28 -2.93 -3.52
N HIS A 84 16.60 -2.88 -3.37
CA HIS A 84 17.55 -3.18 -4.45
C HIS A 84 18.35 -4.45 -4.15
N SER A 85 18.83 -5.12 -5.19
CA SER A 85 19.53 -6.42 -5.10
C SER A 85 20.88 -6.34 -4.36
N ASN A 86 21.44 -5.15 -4.19
CA ASN A 86 22.63 -4.90 -3.39
C ASN A 86 22.33 -4.67 -1.90
N GLY A 87 21.06 -4.75 -1.49
CA GLY A 87 20.62 -4.50 -0.11
C GLY A 87 20.24 -3.05 0.19
N ASP A 88 20.39 -2.14 -0.78
CA ASP A 88 20.00 -0.75 -0.57
C ASP A 88 18.49 -0.59 -0.50
N ILE A 89 18.08 0.35 0.35
CA ILE A 89 16.69 0.80 0.50
C ILE A 89 16.65 2.26 0.07
N ALA A 90 15.85 2.56 -0.95
CA ALA A 90 15.59 3.95 -1.33
C ALA A 90 14.22 4.37 -0.79
N ILE A 91 14.17 5.59 -0.24
CA ILE A 91 12.95 6.21 0.24
C ILE A 91 12.69 7.48 -0.56
N TYR A 92 11.46 7.66 -1.01
CA TYR A 92 11.06 8.78 -1.85
C TYR A 92 10.23 9.79 -1.07
N PRO A 93 10.48 11.10 -1.25
CA PRO A 93 9.63 12.13 -0.69
C PRO A 93 8.27 12.10 -1.37
N MET A 94 7.20 12.15 -0.57
CA MET A 94 5.84 12.14 -1.11
C MET A 94 5.34 13.56 -1.38
N PHE A 95 4.80 13.77 -2.58
CA PHE A 95 4.21 15.04 -3.00
C PHE A 95 3.02 15.42 -2.10
N ALA A 96 2.00 14.55 -2.04
CA ALA A 96 0.85 14.70 -1.17
C ALA A 96 1.26 14.61 0.30
N ILE A 97 0.75 15.52 1.13
CA ILE A 97 1.15 15.67 2.53
C ILE A 97 0.70 14.47 3.35
N ASN A 98 -0.55 14.01 3.17
CA ASN A 98 -1.05 12.85 3.89
C ASN A 98 -0.25 11.58 3.58
N ARG A 99 0.27 11.44 2.36
CA ARG A 99 1.11 10.31 1.97
C ARG A 99 2.48 10.28 2.64
N ARG A 100 2.95 11.39 3.24
CA ARG A 100 4.20 11.41 4.02
C ARG A 100 4.04 10.70 5.37
N LEU A 101 2.80 10.57 5.86
CA LEU A 101 2.46 9.89 7.11
C LEU A 101 2.36 8.37 6.95
N GLU A 102 2.36 7.86 5.70
CA GLU A 102 2.36 6.41 5.41
C GLU A 102 3.65 5.73 5.87
N ARG A 103 4.75 6.49 5.96
CA ARG A 103 6.02 5.98 6.49
C ARG A 103 6.03 6.17 8.00
N ARG A 104 6.16 5.07 8.73
CA ARG A 104 6.25 5.03 10.18
C ARG A 104 7.61 4.50 10.63
N GLU A 105 7.94 4.81 11.88
CA GLU A 105 9.20 4.41 12.53
C GLU A 105 9.04 3.14 13.40
N ASP A 106 7.81 2.61 13.50
CA ASP A 106 7.46 1.44 14.33
C ASP A 106 7.53 0.10 13.57
#